data_AF-A0A970KHP2-F1
#
_entry.id   AF-A0A970KHP2-F1
#
_cell.length_a   1.000
_cell.length_b   1.000
_cell.length_c   1.000
_cell.angle_alpha   90.00
_cell.angle_beta   90.00
_cell.angle_gamma   90.00
#
_symmetry.space_group_name_H-M   'P 1'
#
loop_
_entity.id
_entity.type
_entity.pdbx_description
1 polymer ?
#
loop_
_entity_poly.entity_id
_entity_poly.type
_entity_poly.pdbx_seq_one_letter_code
_entity_poly.pdbx_strand_id
1 'polypeptide(L)' 'FKGRLVFVKTYAPVDGRKEITGYIKGRNDEKICLRLKDNNEEIEILYSDIAKARLAIDF' A
#
# COMPACT_ATOMS: atom_id res chain seq x y z
N PHE A 1 -7.61 -10.47 7.24
CA PHE A 1 -6.28 -10.17 6.65
C PHE A 1 -5.62 -8.93 7.28
N LYS A 2 -5.61 -8.77 8.61
CA LYS A 2 -4.91 -7.66 9.28
C LYS A 2 -3.48 -8.09 9.62
N GLY A 3 -2.48 -7.28 9.22
CA GLY A 3 -1.07 -7.50 9.58
C GLY A 3 -0.17 -8.11 8.51
N ARG A 4 -0.62 -8.25 7.25
CA ARG A 4 0.27 -8.69 6.15
C ARG A 4 0.98 -7.50 5.54
N LEU A 5 2.30 -7.63 5.43
CA LEU A 5 3.14 -6.72 4.67
C LEU A 5 2.76 -6.84 3.19
N VAL A 6 2.61 -5.71 2.53
CA VAL A 6 2.33 -5.64 1.10
C VAL A 6 3.21 -4.58 0.47
N PHE A 7 3.59 -4.89 -0.76
CA PHE A 7 4.34 -4.01 -1.62
C PHE A 7 3.42 -3.56 -2.74
N VAL A 8 3.18 -2.27 -2.81
CA VAL A 8 2.34 -1.63 -3.81
C VAL A 8 3.23 -0.74 -4.67
N LYS A 9 3.16 -0.96 -5.97
CA LYS A 9 3.75 -0.11 -7.00
C LYS A 9 2.64 0.61 -7.72
N THR A 10 2.73 1.93 -7.79
CA THR A 10 1.70 2.79 -8.38
C THR A 10 2.19 3.36 -9.71
N TYR A 11 1.25 3.61 -10.64
CA TYR A 11 1.56 4.27 -11.91
C TYR A 11 1.85 5.75 -11.68
N ALA A 12 1.03 6.38 -10.84
CA ALA A 12 1.23 7.73 -10.36
C ALA A 12 2.09 7.71 -9.08
N PRO A 13 2.95 8.73 -8.85
CA PRO A 13 3.60 8.90 -7.56
C PRO A 13 2.53 9.16 -6.50
N VAL A 14 2.33 8.22 -5.58
CA VAL A 14 1.46 8.42 -4.43
C VAL A 14 2.36 8.86 -3.29
N ASP A 15 2.09 10.07 -2.77
CA ASP A 15 2.94 10.70 -1.75
C ASP A 15 4.41 10.89 -2.20
N GLY A 16 4.61 11.20 -3.49
CA GLY A 16 5.95 11.35 -4.08
C GLY A 16 6.71 10.04 -4.28
N ARG A 17 6.13 8.89 -3.90
CA ARG A 17 6.75 7.57 -4.01
C ARG A 17 6.00 6.72 -5.03
N LYS A 18 6.74 6.04 -5.92
CA LYS A 18 6.17 5.07 -6.87
C LYS A 18 6.10 3.65 -6.29
N GLU A 19 6.84 3.42 -5.21
CA GLU A 19 7.02 2.11 -4.59
C GLU A 19 6.82 2.26 -3.09
N ILE A 20 5.81 1.57 -2.59
CA ILE A 20 5.30 1.76 -1.25
C ILE A 20 5.21 0.39 -0.59
N THR A 21 5.83 0.27 0.58
CA THR A 21 5.81 -0.96 1.37
C THR A 21 5.17 -0.68 2.72
N GLY A 22 4.13 -1.44 3.06
CA GLY A 22 3.38 -1.21 4.28
C GLY A 22 2.48 -2.38 4.67
N TYR A 23 1.77 -2.22 5.77
CA TYR A 23 0.82 -3.19 6.30
C TYR A 23 -0.60 -2.79 5.93
N ILE A 24 -1.40 -3.73 5.40
CA ILE A 24 -2.81 -3.47 5.13
C ILE A 24 -3.55 -3.28 6.46
N LYS A 25 -4.10 -2.08 6.66
CA LYS A 25 -5.00 -1.76 7.77
C LYS A 25 -6.46 -1.98 7.40
N GLY A 26 -6.82 -1.61 6.18
CA GLY A 26 -8.18 -1.74 5.66
C GLY A 26 -8.22 -1.51 4.15
N ARG A 27 -9.34 -1.83 3.53
CA ARG A 27 -9.62 -1.49 2.15
C ARG A 27 -11.12 -1.22 2.00
N ASN A 28 -11.47 -0.27 1.17
CA ASN A 28 -12.83 -0.07 0.65
C ASN A 28 -12.87 -0.55 -0.81
N ASP A 29 -14.00 -0.36 -1.48
CA ASP A 29 -14.18 -0.74 -2.89
C ASP A 29 -13.26 0.04 -3.85
N GLU A 30 -12.97 1.31 -3.56
CA GLU A 30 -12.21 2.18 -4.47
C GLU A 30 -10.76 2.42 -4.02
N LYS A 31 -10.47 2.24 -2.74
CA LYS A 31 -9.16 2.56 -2.14
C LYS A 31 -8.70 1.56 -1.10
N ILE A 32 -7.39 1.43 -0.94
CA ILE A 32 -6.75 0.62 0.09
C ILE A 32 -5.99 1.50 1.09
N CYS A 33 -6.20 1.23 2.38
CA CYS A 33 -5.51 1.92 3.48
C CYS A 33 -4.33 1.06 3.96
N LEU A 34 -3.14 1.63 3.82
CA LEU A 34 -1.87 0.98 4.10
C LEU A 34 -1.13 1.80 5.15
N ARG A 35 -0.54 1.12 6.12
CA ARG A 35 0.36 1.74 7.09
C ARG A 35 1.80 1.49 6.68
N LEU A 36 2.53 2.54 6.33
CA LEU A 36 3.94 2.47 5.97
C LEU A 36 4.76 1.87 7.12
N LYS A 37 5.64 0.91 6.81
CA LYS A 37 6.57 0.32 7.80
C LYS A 37 7.59 1.35 8.29
N ASP A 38 7.97 2.26 7.39
CA ASP A 38 9.10 3.19 7.58
C ASP A 38 8.75 4.31 8.58
N ASN A 39 7.60 4.96 8.41
CA ASN A 39 7.21 6.13 9.19
C ASN A 39 5.92 5.94 10.01
N ASN A 40 5.37 4.72 10.03
CA ASN A 40 4.07 4.40 10.65
C ASN A 40 2.87 5.21 10.12
N GLU A 41 3.06 5.98 9.06
CA GLU A 41 2.02 6.80 8.43
C GLU A 41 0.99 5.94 7.71
N GLU A 42 -0.25 6.39 7.73
CA GLU A 42 -1.37 5.75 7.06
C GLU A 42 -1.64 6.49 5.76
N ILE A 43 -1.50 5.76 4.65
CA ILE A 43 -1.77 6.28 3.32
C ILE A 43 -2.97 5.55 2.73
N GLU A 44 -3.70 6.26 1.88
CA GLU A 44 -4.77 5.70 1.08
C GLU A 44 -4.39 5.73 -0.39
N ILE A 45 -4.44 4.56 -1.04
CA ILE A 45 -4.11 4.40 -2.45
C ILE A 45 -5.38 3.97 -3.19
N LEU A 46 -5.77 4.69 -4.23
CA LEU A 46 -6.87 4.30 -5.11
C LEU A 46 -6.46 3.09 -5.95
N TYR A 47 -7.37 2.14 -6.18
CA TYR A 47 -7.08 0.98 -7.04
C TYR A 47 -6.70 1.40 -8.46
N SER A 48 -7.26 2.50 -8.97
CA SER A 48 -6.92 3.05 -10.29
C SER A 48 -5.47 3.50 -10.40
N ASP A 49 -4.83 3.91 -9.30
CA ASP A 49 -3.44 4.33 -9.28
C ASP A 49 -2.46 3.17 -9.07
N ILE A 50 -2.96 1.98 -8.69
CA ILE A 50 -2.15 0.81 -8.43
C ILE A 50 -1.76 0.15 -9.76
N ALA A 51 -0.48 0.19 -10.07
CA ALA A 51 0.08 -0.56 -11.19
C ALA A 51 0.26 -2.04 -10.86
N LYS A 52 0.71 -2.32 -9.65
CA LYS A 52 1.01 -3.67 -9.22
C LYS A 52 0.99 -3.73 -7.70
N ALA A 53 0.10 -4.53 -7.13
CA ALA A 53 0.12 -4.84 -5.71
C ALA A 53 0.52 -6.31 -5.53
N ARG A 54 1.56 -6.57 -4.73
CA ARG A 54 1.95 -7.92 -4.31
C ARG A 54 1.98 -8.01 -2.79
N LEU A 55 1.62 -9.18 -2.26
CA LEU A 55 1.85 -9.47 -0.86
C LEU A 55 3.36 -9.60 -0.65
N ALA A 56 3.91 -8.82 0.28
CA ALA A 56 5.31 -8.94 0.69
C ALA A 56 5.33 -9.88 1.89
N ILE A 57 5.79 -11.11 1.68
CA ILE A 57 6.08 -12.01 2.78
C ILE A 57 7.51 -11.68 3.22
N ASP A 58 7.63 -11.03 4.37
CA ASP A 58 8.88 -10.98 5.13
C ASP A 58 9.04 -12.41 5.69
N PHE A 59 10.10 -13.11 5.28
CA PHE A 59 10.46 -14.42 5.82
C PHE A 59 11.22 -14.25 7.13
#